data_AF-A0A0R3PBE0-F1
#
_entry.id   AF-A0A0R3PBE0-F1
#
_cell.length_a   1.000
_cell.length_b   1.000
_cell.length_c   1.000
_cell.angle_alpha   90.00
_cell.angle_beta   90.00
_cell.angle_gamma   90.00
#
_symmetry.space_group_name_H-M   'P 1'
#
loop_
_entity.id
_entity.type
_entity.pdbx_description
1 polymer ?
#
loop_
_entity_poly.entity_id
_entity_poly.type
_entity_poly.pdbx_seq_one_letter_code
_entity_poly.pdbx_strand_id
1 'polypeptide(L)'
;MLTALTVFVILFDSVLSQLDSFPVYWNVPSKVCYDREVEIPLQQFGIKHNIGHEFLGDQIVIFYEYDFGYFPYFNNGDVNEPVNGGLPQNCSIDKHLARVSEQIRAAIPREDFSGIAVIDFEEWRPLYKLNWGKKSVYKMESIRLVRQQYPSISNKSAEEMARKEFEAAAKYDFF
;
A
#
# COMPACT_ATOMS: atom_id res chain seq x y z
N MET A 1 -30.15 -46.61 -3.90
CA MET A 1 -30.58 -45.33 -4.51
C MET A 1 -30.49 -44.14 -3.56
N LEU A 2 -30.59 -44.31 -2.23
CA LEU A 2 -30.44 -43.19 -1.28
C LEU A 2 -29.01 -42.66 -1.12
N THR A 3 -27.98 -43.49 -1.27
CA THR A 3 -26.57 -43.08 -1.03
C THR A 3 -26.04 -42.07 -2.03
N ALA A 4 -26.42 -42.17 -3.30
CA ALA A 4 -26.00 -41.23 -4.35
C ALA A 4 -26.64 -39.83 -4.15
N LEU A 5 -27.89 -39.79 -3.68
CA LEU A 5 -28.61 -38.54 -3.44
C LEU A 5 -28.00 -37.77 -2.24
N THR A 6 -27.64 -38.48 -1.17
CA THR A 6 -27.00 -37.87 0.02
C THR A 6 -25.61 -37.31 -0.29
N VAL A 7 -24.79 -38.02 -1.09
CA VAL A 7 -23.46 -37.53 -1.52
C VAL A 7 -23.59 -36.30 -2.42
N PHE A 8 -24.57 -36.30 -3.33
CA PHE A 8 -24.79 -35.18 -4.25
C PHE A 8 -25.24 -33.91 -3.53
N VAL A 9 -26.10 -34.03 -2.50
CA VAL A 9 -26.54 -32.89 -1.67
C VAL A 9 -25.37 -32.31 -0.84
N ILE A 10 -24.53 -33.15 -0.24
CA ILE A 10 -23.34 -32.68 0.51
C ILE A 10 -22.34 -31.97 -0.42
N LEU A 11 -22.15 -32.48 -1.65
CA LEU A 11 -21.29 -31.85 -2.65
C LEU A 11 -21.89 -30.52 -3.17
N PHE A 12 -23.22 -30.42 -3.31
CA PHE A 12 -23.87 -29.17 -3.71
C PHE A 12 -23.83 -28.11 -2.60
N ASP A 13 -24.04 -28.50 -1.34
CA ASP A 13 -23.99 -27.59 -0.19
C ASP A 13 -22.57 -27.05 0.04
N SER A 14 -21.54 -27.89 -0.14
CA SER A 14 -20.14 -27.45 -0.05
C SER A 14 -19.70 -26.57 -1.22
N VAL A 15 -20.22 -26.80 -2.43
CA VAL A 15 -19.94 -25.97 -3.61
C VAL A 15 -20.68 -24.62 -3.56
N LEU A 16 -21.90 -24.58 -3.02
CA LEU A 16 -22.67 -23.34 -2.84
C LEU A 16 -22.14 -22.48 -1.67
N SER A 17 -21.60 -23.10 -0.62
CA SER A 17 -20.90 -22.40 0.47
C SER A 17 -19.65 -21.64 -0.02
N GLN A 18 -19.11 -21.98 -1.20
CA GLN A 18 -17.87 -21.42 -1.70
C GLN A 18 -18.07 -20.19 -2.60
N LEU A 19 -19.32 -19.88 -2.98
CA LEU A 19 -19.64 -18.81 -3.95
C LEU A 19 -20.04 -17.46 -3.34
N ASP A 20 -20.22 -17.34 -2.01
CA ASP A 20 -20.55 -16.07 -1.34
C ASP A 20 -19.79 -15.88 -0.01
N SER A 21 -18.47 -16.09 0.01
CA SER A 21 -17.66 -15.71 1.18
C SER A 21 -17.18 -14.26 1.03
N PHE A 22 -17.60 -13.37 1.92
CA PHE A 22 -16.97 -12.06 2.13
C PHE A 22 -15.88 -12.20 3.20
N PRO A 23 -14.61 -12.43 2.83
CA PRO A 23 -13.57 -12.72 3.80
C PRO A 23 -13.27 -11.48 4.65
N VAL A 24 -13.20 -11.67 5.97
CA VAL A 24 -12.77 -10.66 6.93
C VAL A 24 -11.36 -11.01 7.40
N TYR A 25 -10.45 -10.05 7.36
CA TYR A 25 -9.04 -10.22 7.76
C TYR A 25 -8.74 -9.42 9.02
N TRP A 26 -7.94 -10.02 9.91
CA TRP A 26 -7.46 -9.39 11.12
C TRP A 26 -6.07 -8.78 10.89
N ASN A 27 -6.02 -7.45 10.73
CA ASN A 27 -4.77 -6.69 10.63
C ASN A 27 -4.52 -5.83 11.88
N VAL A 28 -4.67 -6.44 13.06
CA VAL A 28 -4.41 -5.78 14.36
C VAL A 28 -3.13 -6.38 14.96
N PRO A 29 -2.18 -5.57 15.48
CA PRO A 29 -0.90 -6.03 16.04
C PRO A 29 -1.08 -6.74 17.39
N SER A 30 -1.74 -7.89 17.35
CA SER A 30 -2.21 -8.64 18.53
C SER A 30 -1.21 -9.68 19.04
N LYS A 31 -0.01 -9.78 18.44
CA LYS A 31 1.06 -10.69 18.87
C LYS A 31 1.39 -10.57 20.36
N VAL A 32 1.43 -9.35 20.90
CA VAL A 32 1.70 -9.10 22.32
C VAL A 32 0.63 -9.72 23.23
N CYS A 33 -0.63 -9.73 22.80
CA CYS A 33 -1.72 -10.38 23.53
C CYS A 33 -1.61 -11.90 23.44
N TYR A 34 -1.33 -12.43 22.24
CA TYR A 34 -1.10 -13.85 22.01
C TYR A 34 0.04 -14.40 22.89
N ASP A 35 1.17 -13.68 22.98
CA ASP A 35 2.32 -14.05 23.80
C ASP A 35 2.06 -14.00 25.31
N ARG A 36 1.00 -13.29 25.72
CA ARG A 36 0.51 -13.22 27.10
C ARG A 36 -0.64 -14.19 27.35
N GLU A 37 -0.89 -15.11 26.43
CA GLU A 37 -1.96 -16.11 26.51
C GLU A 37 -3.36 -15.48 26.65
N VAL A 38 -3.54 -14.26 26.13
CA VAL A 38 -4.85 -13.62 26.05
C VAL A 38 -5.59 -14.17 24.83
N GLU A 39 -6.69 -14.86 25.07
CA GLU A 39 -7.51 -15.43 24.00
C GLU A 39 -8.27 -14.36 23.22
N ILE A 40 -8.09 -14.36 21.89
CA ILE A 40 -8.88 -13.57 20.94
C ILE A 40 -9.55 -14.57 20.00
N PRO A 41 -10.88 -14.83 20.12
CA PRO A 41 -11.54 -15.95 19.45
C PRO A 41 -11.83 -15.69 17.96
N LEU A 42 -10.82 -15.32 17.17
CA LEU A 42 -10.94 -14.98 15.75
C LEU A 42 -11.51 -16.14 14.91
N GLN A 43 -11.08 -17.37 15.22
CA GLN A 43 -11.54 -18.57 14.53
C GLN A 43 -13.05 -18.82 14.73
N GLN A 44 -13.60 -18.52 15.91
CA GLN A 44 -15.03 -18.66 16.21
C GLN A 44 -15.89 -17.77 15.29
N PHE A 45 -15.34 -16.64 14.86
CA PHE A 45 -16.03 -15.68 13.99
C PHE A 45 -15.66 -15.83 12.51
N GLY A 46 -14.88 -16.84 12.14
CA GLY A 46 -14.42 -17.04 10.76
C GLY A 46 -13.51 -15.92 10.24
N ILE A 47 -12.87 -15.17 11.14
CA ILE A 47 -11.96 -14.08 10.77
C ILE A 47 -10.60 -14.69 10.41
N LYS A 48 -10.13 -14.42 9.20
CA LYS A 48 -8.80 -14.82 8.73
C LYS A 48 -7.73 -14.02 9.46
N HIS A 49 -6.72 -14.68 9.98
CA HIS A 49 -5.66 -14.07 10.77
C HIS A 49 -4.36 -14.84 10.56
N ASN A 50 -3.24 -14.13 10.67
CA ASN A 50 -1.92 -14.73 10.55
C ASN A 50 -1.66 -15.75 11.65
N ILE A 51 -0.95 -16.82 11.31
CA ILE A 51 -0.49 -17.82 12.28
C ILE A 51 0.27 -17.12 13.42
N GLY A 52 -0.04 -17.50 14.66
CA GLY A 52 0.61 -16.93 15.85
C GLY A 52 0.32 -15.44 16.08
N HIS A 53 -0.70 -14.88 15.43
CA HIS A 53 -1.02 -13.45 15.49
C HIS A 53 0.13 -12.53 15.01
N GLU A 54 1.03 -13.06 14.17
CA GLU A 54 2.09 -12.27 13.56
C GLU A 54 1.50 -11.10 12.77
N PHE A 55 2.15 -9.94 12.85
CA PHE A 55 1.64 -8.76 12.14
C PHE A 55 1.87 -8.84 10.63
N LEU A 56 2.99 -9.44 10.22
CA LEU A 56 3.28 -9.81 8.84
C LEU A 56 3.28 -11.34 8.76
N GLY A 57 2.32 -11.92 8.06
CA GLY A 57 2.15 -13.37 8.06
C GLY A 57 1.49 -13.91 6.80
N ASP A 58 0.88 -15.08 6.93
CA ASP A 58 0.41 -15.89 5.80
C ASP A 58 -0.94 -15.44 5.21
N GLN A 59 -1.75 -14.70 5.97
CA GLN A 59 -3.05 -14.20 5.52
C GLN A 59 -2.99 -12.74 5.05
N ILE A 60 -2.26 -11.89 5.77
CA ILE A 60 -2.15 -10.46 5.48
C ILE A 60 -0.79 -9.90 5.88
N VAL A 61 -0.26 -8.99 5.06
CA VAL A 61 0.97 -8.23 5.27
C VAL A 61 0.69 -6.78 4.90
N ILE A 62 1.16 -5.84 5.70
CA ILE A 62 1.07 -4.40 5.44
C ILE A 62 2.47 -3.77 5.42
N PHE A 63 2.72 -2.92 4.43
CA PHE A 63 3.94 -2.16 4.27
C PHE A 63 3.65 -0.68 4.45
N TYR A 64 4.19 -0.07 5.50
CA TYR A 64 4.00 1.35 5.79
C TYR A 64 4.97 2.24 5.01
N GLU A 65 4.49 3.40 4.57
CA GLU A 65 5.19 4.35 3.69
C GLU A 65 6.61 4.73 4.09
N TYR A 66 6.90 4.87 5.38
CA TYR A 66 8.22 5.31 5.84
C TYR A 66 9.25 4.18 5.87
N ASP A 67 8.78 2.93 5.89
CA ASP A 67 9.63 1.74 5.98
C ASP A 67 9.60 0.89 4.70
N PHE A 68 8.95 1.35 3.62
CA PHE A 68 8.79 0.59 2.39
C PHE A 68 9.23 1.36 1.14
N GLY A 69 10.20 0.81 0.42
CA GLY A 69 10.81 1.45 -0.74
C GLY A 69 11.46 2.78 -0.39
N TYR A 70 11.60 3.62 -1.42
CA TYR A 70 12.03 5.02 -1.28
C TYR A 70 10.93 5.96 -1.74
N PHE A 71 9.76 5.91 -1.10
CA PHE A 71 8.73 6.91 -1.38
C PHE A 71 9.24 8.33 -1.04
N PRO A 72 9.06 9.31 -1.92
CA PRO A 72 9.45 10.69 -1.66
C PRO A 72 8.36 11.44 -0.91
N TYR A 73 8.75 12.17 0.12
CA TYR A 73 7.83 12.98 0.93
C TYR A 73 8.57 14.13 1.62
N PHE A 74 7.81 15.06 2.19
CA PHE A 74 8.35 16.13 3.03
C PHE A 74 8.05 15.80 4.49
N ASN A 75 9.08 15.68 5.34
CA ASN A 75 8.89 15.30 6.74
C ASN A 75 7.98 16.30 7.45
N ASN A 76 6.85 15.85 7.99
CA ASN A 76 5.80 16.72 8.55
C ASN A 76 5.32 17.85 7.61
N GLY A 77 5.49 17.69 6.29
CA GLY A 77 5.19 18.72 5.30
C GLY A 77 6.21 19.86 5.22
N ASP A 78 7.38 19.76 5.85
CA ASP A 78 8.44 20.76 5.76
C ASP A 78 9.25 20.61 4.46
N VAL A 79 9.19 21.63 3.61
CA VAL A 79 9.92 21.69 2.33
C VAL A 79 11.44 21.66 2.48
N ASN A 80 11.96 21.99 3.67
CA ASN A 80 13.37 21.96 3.97
C ASN A 80 13.86 20.58 4.42
N GLU A 81 12.93 19.65 4.68
CA GLU A 81 13.23 18.27 5.07
C GLU A 81 12.69 17.27 4.02
N PRO A 82 13.15 17.33 2.76
CA PRO A 82 12.73 16.39 1.74
C PRO A 82 13.37 15.01 1.99
N VAL A 83 12.53 13.99 2.10
CA VAL A 83 12.95 12.58 2.12
C VAL A 83 12.84 12.02 0.71
N ASN A 84 13.87 11.30 0.26
CA ASN A 84 14.00 10.72 -1.09
C ASN A 84 13.72 11.72 -2.24
N GLY A 85 13.99 13.01 -2.02
CA GLY A 85 13.78 14.06 -3.02
C GLY A 85 12.43 14.79 -2.94
N GLY A 86 11.54 14.40 -2.02
CA GLY A 86 10.29 15.10 -1.68
C GLY A 86 9.15 15.01 -2.69
N LEU A 87 9.46 14.87 -3.98
CA LEU A 87 8.52 14.73 -5.08
C LEU A 87 8.75 13.45 -5.86
N PRO A 88 7.70 12.80 -6.42
CA PRO A 88 7.85 11.60 -7.23
C PRO A 88 8.78 11.81 -8.43
N GLN A 89 8.68 12.94 -9.13
CA GLN A 89 9.53 13.26 -10.29
C GLN A 89 10.99 13.61 -9.95
N ASN A 90 11.38 13.58 -8.66
CA ASN A 90 12.74 13.84 -8.18
C ASN A 90 13.36 12.62 -7.48
N CYS A 91 12.75 11.45 -7.62
CA CYS A 91 13.19 10.21 -6.99
C CYS A 91 13.75 9.22 -8.03
N SER A 92 14.62 8.30 -7.60
CA SER A 92 15.20 7.27 -8.46
C SER A 92 14.36 5.99 -8.39
N ILE A 93 13.67 5.69 -9.49
CA ILE A 93 12.84 4.49 -9.61
C ILE A 93 13.63 3.19 -9.41
N ASP A 94 14.82 3.07 -10.02
CA ASP A 94 15.63 1.85 -9.89
C ASP A 94 15.99 1.54 -8.43
N LYS A 95 16.30 2.58 -7.65
CA LYS A 95 16.59 2.43 -6.21
C LYS A 95 15.32 2.06 -5.44
N HIS A 96 14.19 2.69 -5.76
CA HIS A 96 12.91 2.37 -5.14
C HIS A 96 12.54 0.89 -5.38
N LEU A 97 12.57 0.42 -6.62
CA LEU A 97 12.23 -0.96 -6.98
C LEU A 97 13.21 -1.98 -6.39
N ALA A 98 14.51 -1.68 -6.37
CA ALA A 98 15.49 -2.56 -5.74
C ALA A 98 15.20 -2.74 -4.24
N ARG A 99 14.87 -1.63 -3.55
CA ARG A 99 14.53 -1.66 -2.12
C ARG A 99 13.21 -2.36 -1.86
N VAL A 100 12.17 -2.08 -2.65
CA VAL A 100 10.88 -2.76 -2.58
C VAL A 100 11.04 -4.27 -2.76
N SER A 101 11.83 -4.71 -3.75
CA SER A 101 12.06 -6.13 -4.01
C SER A 101 12.74 -6.83 -2.83
N GLU A 102 13.76 -6.21 -2.24
CA GLU A 102 14.43 -6.70 -1.03
C GLU A 102 13.44 -6.86 0.13
N GLN A 103 12.62 -5.84 0.39
CA GLN A 103 11.70 -5.81 1.52
C GLN A 103 10.52 -6.77 1.35
N ILE A 104 10.00 -6.93 0.14
CA ILE A 104 8.98 -7.93 -0.16
C ILE A 104 9.53 -9.33 0.11
N ARG A 105 10.74 -9.65 -0.37
CA ARG A 105 11.34 -10.99 -0.12
C ARG A 105 11.59 -11.26 1.36
N ALA A 106 11.92 -10.22 2.13
CA ALA A 106 12.13 -10.34 3.57
C ALA A 106 10.81 -10.56 4.33
N ALA A 107 9.76 -9.79 4.01
CA ALA A 107 8.47 -9.87 4.70
C ALA A 107 7.58 -11.02 4.22
N ILE A 108 7.71 -11.41 2.94
CA ILE A 108 6.95 -12.46 2.26
C ILE A 108 7.93 -13.46 1.64
N PRO A 109 8.58 -14.32 2.47
CA PRO A 109 9.59 -15.26 1.98
C PRO A 109 9.01 -16.42 1.17
N ARG A 110 7.70 -16.67 1.30
CA ARG A 110 7.01 -17.72 0.56
C ARG A 110 6.62 -17.23 -0.84
N GLU A 111 7.21 -17.84 -1.87
CA GLU A 111 6.87 -17.52 -3.26
C GLU A 111 5.43 -17.89 -3.63
N ASP A 112 4.81 -18.81 -2.90
CA ASP A 112 3.41 -19.22 -3.05
C ASP A 112 2.44 -18.42 -2.16
N PHE A 113 2.84 -17.23 -1.69
CA PHE A 113 1.98 -16.37 -0.89
C PHE A 113 0.71 -15.99 -1.67
N SER A 114 -0.44 -16.30 -1.08
CA SER A 114 -1.77 -16.03 -1.64
C SER A 114 -2.64 -15.18 -0.72
N GLY A 115 -2.03 -14.52 0.27
CA GLY A 115 -2.70 -13.60 1.19
C GLY A 115 -2.84 -12.19 0.59
N ILE A 116 -3.24 -11.23 1.42
CA ILE A 116 -3.34 -9.83 1.02
C ILE A 116 -2.05 -9.11 1.38
N ALA A 117 -1.43 -8.44 0.40
CA ALA A 117 -0.34 -7.49 0.62
C ALA A 117 -0.87 -6.06 0.44
N VAL A 118 -0.79 -5.25 1.48
CA VAL A 118 -1.23 -3.85 1.49
C VAL A 118 -0.02 -2.94 1.47
N ILE A 119 0.03 -2.01 0.53
CA ILE A 119 0.97 -0.89 0.54
C ILE A 119 0.21 0.32 1.08
N ASP A 120 0.62 0.80 2.24
CA ASP A 120 0.00 1.93 2.92
C ASP A 120 0.85 3.19 2.68
N PHE A 121 0.49 3.91 1.63
CA PHE A 121 1.12 5.16 1.23
C PHE A 121 0.10 6.29 1.17
N GLU A 122 0.34 7.33 1.98
CA GLU A 122 -0.61 8.39 2.23
C GLU A 122 -0.04 9.77 1.93
N GLU A 123 1.28 9.98 1.90
CA GLU A 123 1.94 11.29 1.81
C GLU A 123 1.44 12.17 0.65
N TRP A 124 1.31 11.62 -0.55
CA TRP A 124 0.74 12.31 -1.71
C TRP A 124 -0.22 11.42 -2.52
N ARG A 125 -1.06 12.04 -3.34
CA ARG A 125 -2.02 11.34 -4.21
C ARG A 125 -1.55 11.41 -5.65
N PRO A 126 -1.68 10.34 -6.44
CA PRO A 126 -1.14 10.30 -7.81
C PRO A 126 -1.81 11.32 -8.74
N LEU A 127 -3.08 11.64 -8.50
CA LEU A 127 -3.76 12.72 -9.21
C LEU A 127 -3.41 14.06 -8.55
N TYR A 128 -2.68 14.90 -9.28
CA TYR A 128 -2.15 16.18 -8.80
C TYR A 128 -3.24 17.07 -8.19
N LYS A 129 -4.42 17.10 -8.81
CA LYS A 129 -5.57 17.89 -8.34
C LYS A 129 -6.07 17.50 -6.95
N LEU A 130 -5.81 16.27 -6.49
CA LEU A 130 -6.25 15.76 -5.20
C LEU A 130 -5.27 16.07 -4.05
N ASN A 131 -4.12 16.68 -4.35
CA ASN A 131 -3.15 17.13 -3.35
C ASN A 131 -3.53 18.49 -2.76
N TRP A 132 -4.66 18.53 -2.05
CA TRP A 132 -5.18 19.70 -1.33
C TRP A 132 -4.95 19.59 0.18
N GLY A 133 -5.26 20.66 0.93
CA GLY A 133 -5.05 20.71 2.39
C GLY A 133 -3.57 20.62 2.73
N LYS A 134 -3.21 19.74 3.69
CA LYS A 134 -1.80 19.51 4.09
C LYS A 134 -0.91 19.03 2.92
N LYS A 135 -1.49 18.48 1.85
CA LYS A 135 -0.77 17.98 0.67
C LYS A 135 -0.51 19.05 -0.39
N SER A 136 -0.92 20.30 -0.16
CA SER A 136 -0.67 21.41 -1.09
C SER A 136 0.83 21.64 -1.34
N VAL A 137 1.69 21.24 -0.40
CA VAL A 137 3.15 21.30 -0.52
C VAL A 137 3.64 20.63 -1.80
N TYR A 138 3.10 19.46 -2.15
CA TYR A 138 3.48 18.72 -3.37
C TYR A 138 3.18 19.50 -4.65
N LYS A 139 2.07 20.27 -4.66
CA LYS A 139 1.72 21.16 -5.77
C LYS A 139 2.68 22.35 -5.86
N MET A 140 2.91 23.01 -4.72
CA MET A 140 3.77 24.19 -4.64
C MET A 140 5.20 23.86 -5.04
N GLU A 141 5.74 22.76 -4.52
CA GLU A 141 7.10 22.32 -4.78
C GLU A 141 7.27 21.80 -6.21
N SER A 142 6.27 21.13 -6.79
CA SER A 142 6.31 20.77 -8.21
C SER A 142 6.39 22.02 -9.12
N ILE A 143 5.61 23.07 -8.82
CA ILE A 143 5.69 24.34 -9.56
C ILE A 143 7.05 25.02 -9.32
N ARG A 144 7.57 24.99 -8.08
CA ARG A 144 8.88 25.56 -7.75
C ARG A 144 9.99 24.87 -8.55
N LEU A 145 9.97 23.54 -8.64
CA LEU A 145 10.92 22.74 -9.42
C LEU A 145 10.92 23.14 -10.90
N VAL A 146 9.74 23.25 -11.51
CA VAL A 146 9.60 23.71 -12.90
C VAL A 146 10.17 25.12 -13.09
N ARG A 147 9.87 26.04 -12.18
CA ARG A 147 10.37 27.43 -12.26
C ARG A 147 11.88 27.54 -12.08
N GLN A 148 12.50 26.63 -11.34
CA GLN A 148 13.97 26.57 -11.25
C GLN A 148 14.60 26.22 -12.59
N GLN A 149 13.96 25.34 -13.37
CA GLN A 149 14.43 24.96 -14.70
C GLN A 149 14.07 25.99 -15.77
N TYR A 150 12.91 26.65 -15.64
CA TYR A 150 12.39 27.61 -16.61
C TYR A 150 11.99 28.94 -15.94
N PRO A 151 12.93 29.84 -15.59
CA PRO A 151 12.63 31.02 -14.77
C PRO A 151 11.63 32.01 -15.38
N SER A 152 11.51 32.06 -16.71
CA SER A 152 10.61 32.97 -17.43
C SER A 152 9.26 32.36 -17.82
N ILE A 153 8.96 31.13 -17.38
CA ILE A 153 7.72 30.43 -17.72
C ILE A 153 6.50 31.15 -17.13
N SER A 154 5.39 31.18 -17.88
CA SER A 154 4.13 31.72 -17.36
C SER A 154 3.58 30.87 -16.22
N ASN A 155 2.81 31.45 -15.30
CA ASN A 155 2.19 30.72 -14.20
C ASN A 155 1.35 29.53 -14.68
N LYS A 156 0.53 29.72 -15.73
CA LYS A 156 -0.33 28.67 -16.29
C LYS A 156 0.49 27.53 -16.88
N SER A 157 1.57 27.86 -17.60
CA SER A 157 2.46 26.85 -18.18
C SER A 157 3.25 26.11 -17.11
N ALA A 158 3.68 26.79 -16.04
CA ALA A 158 4.38 26.16 -14.91
C ALA A 158 3.49 25.14 -14.21
N GLU A 159 2.24 25.51 -13.91
CA GLU A 159 1.30 24.61 -13.25
C GLU A 159 0.95 23.40 -14.11
N GLU A 160 0.73 23.59 -15.42
CA GLU A 160 0.42 22.49 -16.32
C GLU A 160 1.62 21.54 -16.51
N MET A 161 2.84 22.06 -16.56
CA MET A 161 4.05 21.24 -16.62
C MET A 161 4.27 20.48 -15.31
N ALA A 162 4.17 21.17 -14.17
CA ALA A 162 4.29 20.57 -12.84
C ALA A 162 3.28 19.44 -12.64
N ARG A 163 2.03 19.64 -13.08
CA ARG A 163 0.99 18.61 -13.08
C ARG A 163 1.40 17.39 -13.90
N LYS A 164 1.84 17.59 -15.14
CA LYS A 164 2.22 16.48 -16.05
C LYS A 164 3.41 15.69 -15.50
N GLU A 165 4.45 16.36 -15.03
CA GLU A 165 5.65 15.71 -14.49
C GLU A 165 5.32 14.92 -13.22
N PHE A 166 4.57 15.53 -12.30
CA PHE A 166 4.13 14.87 -11.07
C PHE A 166 3.27 13.63 -11.37
N GLU A 167 2.22 13.76 -12.20
CA GLU A 167 1.32 12.65 -12.50
C GLU A 167 2.01 11.55 -13.31
N ALA A 168 2.99 11.89 -14.17
CA ALA A 168 3.77 10.91 -14.90
C ALA A 168 4.65 10.08 -13.94
N ALA A 169 5.42 10.74 -13.07
CA ALA A 169 6.25 10.03 -12.11
C ALA A 169 5.40 9.20 -11.12
N ALA A 170 4.30 9.77 -10.60
CA ALA A 170 3.39 9.04 -9.72
C ALA A 170 2.79 7.78 -10.39
N LYS A 171 2.52 7.81 -11.71
CA LYS A 171 1.90 6.71 -12.46
C LYS A 171 2.87 5.65 -13.00
N TYR A 172 4.14 5.99 -13.20
CA TYR A 172 5.08 5.06 -13.85
C TYR A 172 6.16 4.57 -12.90
N ASP A 173 6.42 5.33 -11.83
CA ASP A 173 7.48 5.01 -10.88
C ASP A 173 6.94 4.42 -9.56
N PHE A 174 5.71 4.72 -9.16
CA PHE A 174 5.23 4.36 -7.81
C PHE A 174 3.92 3.59 -7.75
N PHE A 175 3.08 3.67 -8.78
CA PHE A 175 1.80 2.96 -8.90
C PHE A 175 1.64 2.39 -10.30
#